data_AF-A0A8J3MY41-F1
#
_entry.id   AF-A0A8J3MY41-F1
#
_cell.length_a   1.000
_cell.length_b   1.000
_cell.length_c   1.000
_cell.angle_alpha   90.00
_cell.angle_beta   90.00
_cell.angle_gamma   90.00
#
_symmetry.space_group_name_H-M   'P 1'
#
loop_
_entity.id
_entity.type
_entity.pdbx_description
1 polymer ?
#
loop_
_entity_poly.entity_id
_entity_poly.type
_entity_poly.pdbx_seq_one_letter_code
_entity_poly.pdbx_strand_id
1 'polypeptide(L)' 'MRIDIDLWPTAYHFRKGQRLRVQVSSGAHPRFARNLGTGEPLATGTKMQAASQTIYHDPAHPSRIILPVTTNA' A
#
# COMPACT_ATOMS: atom_id res chain seq x y z
N MET A 1 13.93 5.82 0.08
CA MET A 1 13.48 5.52 1.46
C MET A 1 12.81 4.15 1.48
N ARG A 2 12.80 3.46 2.63
CA ARG A 2 12.02 2.23 2.84
C ARG A 2 10.84 2.55 3.76
N ILE A 3 9.65 2.07 3.44
CA ILE A 3 8.44 2.23 4.23
C ILE A 3 7.89 0.83 4.49
N ASP A 4 7.65 0.50 5.76
CA ASP A 4 6.92 -0.70 6.15
C ASP A 4 5.46 -0.31 6.43
N ILE A 5 4.52 -1.08 5.87
CA ILE A 5 3.08 -0.81 5.96
C ILE A 5 2.41 -2.04 6.55
N ASP A 6 1.81 -1.89 7.72
CA ASP A 6 1.04 -2.95 8.35
C ASP A 6 -0.30 -3.12 7.65
N LEU A 7 -0.57 -4.35 7.20
CA LEU A 7 -1.86 -4.73 6.64
C LEU A 7 -2.74 -5.32 7.74
N TRP A 8 -4.02 -4.99 7.68
CA TRP A 8 -5.00 -5.58 8.58
C TRP A 8 -5.04 -7.11 8.44
N PRO A 9 -5.25 -7.87 9.54
CA PRO A 9 -5.32 -9.32 9.49
C PRO A 9 -6.39 -9.82 8.53
N THR A 10 -6.08 -10.88 7.80
CA THR A 10 -7.02 -11.58 6.91
C THR A 10 -6.64 -13.05 6.79
N ALA A 11 -7.61 -13.88 6.44
CA ALA A 11 -7.40 -15.30 6.14
C ALA A 11 -8.17 -15.64 4.85
N TYR A 12 -7.48 -16.26 3.89
CA TYR A 12 -8.09 -16.68 2.64
C TYR A 12 -7.43 -17.96 2.12
N HIS A 13 -8.25 -18.93 1.71
CA HIS A 13 -7.78 -20.13 1.02
C HIS A 13 -7.83 -19.90 -0.49
N PHE A 14 -6.66 -19.76 -1.10
CA PHE A 14 -6.53 -19.66 -2.56
C PHE A 14 -6.70 -21.04 -3.21
N ARG A 15 -7.81 -21.21 -3.92
CA ARG A 15 -8.05 -22.40 -4.74
C ARG A 15 -7.22 -22.36 -6.02
N LYS A 16 -7.03 -23.54 -6.63
CA LYS A 16 -6.38 -23.66 -7.94
C LYS A 16 -7.01 -22.69 -8.94
N GLY A 17 -6.16 -21.94 -9.65
CA GLY A 17 -6.57 -20.95 -10.65
C GLY A 17 -6.81 -19.54 -10.10
N GLN A 18 -6.94 -19.37 -8.78
CA GLN A 18 -7.01 -18.04 -8.17
C GLN A 18 -5.63 -17.40 -8.05
N ARG A 19 -5.61 -16.07 -7.98
CA ARG A 19 -4.39 -15.28 -7.86
C ARG A 19 -4.54 -14.24 -6.76
N LEU A 20 -3.47 -14.01 -6.02
CA LEU A 20 -3.33 -12.83 -5.18
C LEU A 20 -2.89 -11.65 -6.05
N ARG A 21 -3.53 -10.49 -5.85
CA ARG A 21 -3.11 -9.22 -6.45
C ARG A 21 -2.79 -8.24 -5.34
N VAL A 22 -1.62 -7.59 -5.44
CA VAL A 22 -1.25 -6.45 -4.60
C VAL A 22 -1.49 -5.17 -5.40
N GLN A 23 -2.20 -4.21 -4.82
CA GLN A 23 -2.41 -2.89 -5.40
C GLN A 23 -1.76 -1.85 -4.48
N VAL A 24 -0.91 -1.01 -5.05
CA VAL A 24 -0.26 0.11 -4.35
C VAL A 24 -0.84 1.41 -4.87
N SER A 25 -1.23 2.30 -3.97
CA SER A 25 -1.78 3.63 -4.24
C SER A 25 -1.30 4.59 -3.15
N SER A 26 -1.16 5.87 -3.47
CA SER A 26 -0.83 6.93 -2.51
C SER A 26 -2.02 7.44 -1.70
N GLY A 27 -3.19 6.77 -1.80
CA GLY A 27 -4.36 7.11 -1.00
C GLY A 27 -5.51 6.10 -1.15
N ALA A 28 -6.45 6.17 -0.20
CA ALA A 28 -7.68 5.37 -0.17
C ALA A 28 -8.86 6.19 0.35
N HIS A 29 -9.12 7.36 -0.25
CA HIS A 29 -10.29 8.17 0.09
C HIS A 29 -11.59 7.43 -0.32
N PRO A 30 -12.68 7.49 0.46
CA PRO A 30 -12.89 8.28 1.67
C PRO A 30 -12.46 7.63 2.98
N ARG A 31 -11.89 6.40 2.95
CA ARG A 31 -11.45 5.70 4.17
C ARG A 31 -10.40 6.50 4.97
N PHE A 32 -9.49 7.17 4.26
CA PHE A 32 -8.53 8.10 4.87
C PHE A 32 -8.65 9.49 4.25
N ALA A 33 -8.35 10.52 5.05
CA ALA A 33 -8.20 11.88 4.56
C ALA A 33 -7.09 11.94 3.49
N ARG A 34 -7.32 12.71 2.43
CA ARG A 34 -6.36 12.84 1.32
C ARG A 34 -5.13 13.61 1.80
N ASN A 35 -3.93 13.11 1.52
CA ASN A 35 -2.73 13.92 1.66
C ASN A 35 -2.72 15.01 0.57
N LEU A 36 -2.59 16.27 0.97
CA LEU A 36 -2.62 17.43 0.06
C LEU A 36 -1.36 17.53 -0.83
N GLY A 37 -0.28 16.84 -0.47
CA GLY A 37 0.99 16.84 -1.21
C GLY A 37 1.86 18.09 -1.01
N THR A 38 1.39 19.07 -0.22
CA THR A 38 2.04 20.37 0.00
C THR A 38 2.78 20.48 1.34
N GLY A 39 2.51 19.57 2.28
CA GLY A 39 2.95 19.68 3.67
C GLY A 39 2.10 20.63 4.52
N GLU A 40 1.07 21.27 3.96
CA GLU A 40 0.08 22.03 4.75
C GLU A 40 -0.64 21.10 5.75
N PRO A 41 -1.14 21.63 6.89
CA PRO A 41 -1.87 20.82 7.85
C PRO A 41 -3.06 20.11 7.22
N LEU A 42 -3.20 18.81 7.47
CA LEU A 42 -4.20 17.96 6.81
C LEU A 42 -5.66 18.45 6.97
N ALA A 43 -5.97 19.05 8.12
CA ALA A 43 -7.32 19.49 8.47
C ALA A 43 -7.70 20.88 7.93
N THR A 44 -6.72 21.75 7.68
CA THR A 44 -6.96 23.18 7.35
C THR A 44 -6.30 23.63 6.05
N GLY A 45 -5.40 22.82 5.49
CA GLY A 45 -4.78 23.09 4.21
C GLY A 45 -5.80 23.12 3.08
N THR A 46 -5.50 23.92 2.07
CA THR A 46 -6.43 24.20 0.97
C THR A 46 -5.81 23.99 -0.39
N LYS A 47 -4.48 23.98 -0.48
CA LYS A 47 -3.75 23.79 -1.73
C LYS A 47 -3.44 22.31 -1.92
N MET A 48 -3.75 21.80 -3.10
CA MET A 48 -3.36 20.45 -3.52
C MET A 48 -2.22 20.52 -4.52
N GLN A 49 -1.25 19.64 -4.36
CA GLN A 49 -0.14 19.45 -5.29
C GLN A 49 -0.10 17.99 -5.72
N ALA A 50 -0.08 17.77 -7.05
CA ALA A 50 0.08 16.43 -7.60
C ALA A 50 1.48 15.90 -7.30
N ALA A 51 1.56 14.61 -6.96
CA ALA A 51 2.81 13.94 -6.68
C ALA A 51 2.97 12.70 -7.57
N SER A 52 4.09 12.62 -8.27
CA SER A 52 4.50 11.42 -9.01
C SER A 52 5.14 10.43 -8.05
N GLN A 53 4.59 9.22 -8.01
CA GLN A 53 5.07 8.16 -7.13
C GLN A 53 5.80 7.10 -7.94
N THR A 54 6.95 6.65 -7.45
CA THR A 54 7.72 5.56 -8.05
C THR A 54 7.92 4.47 -7.01
N ILE A 55 7.53 3.24 -7.36
CA ILE A 55 7.73 2.07 -6.52
C ILE A 55 8.91 1.29 -7.09
N TYR A 56 10.02 1.30 -6.38
CA TYR A 56 11.18 0.49 -6.72
C TYR A 56 10.95 -0.97 -6.29
N HIS A 57 11.20 -1.91 -7.18
CA HIS A 57 11.04 -3.34 -6.94
C HIS A 57 12.08 -4.15 -7.74
N ASP A 58 13.34 -3.75 -7.57
CA ASP A 58 14.51 -4.38 -8.18
C ASP A 58 15.39 -5.04 -7.10
N PRO A 59 16.46 -5.78 -7.45
CA PRO A 59 17.31 -6.44 -6.45
C PRO A 59 17.98 -5.50 -5.43
N ALA A 60 18.27 -4.24 -5.81
CA ALA A 60 18.81 -3.24 -4.89
C ALA A 60 17.70 -2.62 -4.00
N HIS A 61 16.44 -2.66 -4.44
CA HIS A 61 15.27 -2.14 -3.74
C HIS A 61 14.16 -3.21 -3.61
N PRO A 62 14.34 -4.24 -2.76
CA PRO A 62 13.47 -5.41 -2.71
C PRO A 62 12.16 -5.16 -1.93
N SER A 63 11.31 -4.27 -2.45
CA SER A 63 9.92 -4.10 -1.98
C SER A 63 9.19 -5.44 -2.03
N ARG A 64 8.37 -5.78 -1.03
CA ARG A 64 7.71 -7.10 -0.99
C ARG A 64 6.46 -7.07 -0.12
N ILE A 65 5.55 -8.01 -0.36
CA ILE A 65 4.51 -8.37 0.59
C ILE A 65 4.99 -9.57 1.42
N ILE A 66 4.76 -9.52 2.73
CA ILE A 66 5.06 -10.63 3.65
C ILE A 66 3.74 -11.31 3.96
N LEU A 67 3.60 -12.59 3.60
CA LEU A 67 2.37 -13.35 3.79
C LEU A 67 2.63 -14.50 4.76
N PRO A 68 1.87 -14.61 5.86
CA PRO A 68 1.89 -15.81 6.69
C PRO A 68 1.13 -16.93 5.96
N VAL A 69 1.86 -17.84 5.32
CA VAL A 69 1.27 -18.98 4.60
C VAL A 69 1.28 -20.20 5.50
N THR A 70 0.10 -20.80 5.68
CA THR A 70 -0.05 -22.12 6.28
C THR A 70 -0.46 -23.12 5.20
N THR A 71 0.15 -24.31 5.22
CA THR A 71 -0.33 -25.45 4.44
C THR A 71 -1.22 -26.29 5.35
N ASN A 72 -2.38 -26.71 4.86
CA ASN A 72 -3.12 -27.78 5.53
C ASN A 72 -2.25 -29.05 5.45
N ALA A 73 -2.02 -29.69 6.60
CA ALA A 73 -1.49 -31.04 6.66
C ALA A 73 -2.54 -32.05 6.16
#